data_AF-A0ABD5RK43-F1
#
_entry.id   AF-A0ABD5RK43-F1
#
_cell.length_a   1.000
_cell.length_b   1.000
_cell.length_c   1.000
_cell.angle_alpha   90.00
_cell.angle_beta   90.00
_cell.angle_gamma   90.00
#
_symmetry.space_group_name_H-M   'P 1'
#
loop_
_entity.id
_entity.type
_entity.pdbx_description
1 polymer ?
#
loop_
_entity_poly.entity_id
_entity_poly.type
_entity_poly.pdbx_seq_one_letter_code
_entity_poly.pdbx_strand_id
1 'polypeptide(L)'
;MFLVDLLVGGLLSAFVTGPVVYVGLAVRTGTAVTYAYAVGVALLALLLGGLTTALLGWLPVVGVVLSPLVWSGTVRALTRARWPMALFVGFLAWTLASTAFFVV
;
A
#
# COMPACT_ATOMS: atom_id res chain seq x y z
N MET A 1 4.79 -0.06 -24.55
CA MET A 1 3.93 -1.01 -23.80
C MET A 1 4.31 -0.99 -22.34
N PHE A 2 5.47 -1.49 -21.92
CA PHE A 2 5.90 -1.52 -20.52
C PHE A 2 5.69 -0.24 -19.69
N LEU A 3 6.05 0.94 -20.21
CA LEU A 3 5.83 2.23 -19.52
C LEU A 3 4.34 2.58 -19.33
N VAL A 4 3.50 2.22 -20.31
CA VAL A 4 2.05 2.42 -20.26
C VAL A 4 1.44 1.48 -19.24
N ASP A 5 1.90 0.22 -19.20
CA ASP A 5 1.43 -0.78 -18.24
C ASP A 5 1.81 -0.40 -16.80
N LEU A 6 3.01 0.14 -16.59
CA LEU A 6 3.45 0.69 -15.31
C LEU A 6 2.61 1.90 -14.87
N LEU A 7 2.35 2.83 -15.79
CA LEU A 7 1.55 4.02 -15.51
C LEU A 7 0.10 3.65 -15.20
N VAL A 8 -0.54 2.86 -16.05
CA VAL A 8 -1.93 2.45 -15.90
C VAL A 8 -2.10 1.55 -14.69
N GLY A 9 -1.24 0.54 -14.51
CA GLY A 9 -1.25 -0.33 -13.33
C GLY A 9 -1.01 0.44 -12.04
N GLY A 10 -0.03 1.36 -12.03
CA GLY A 10 0.23 2.23 -10.88
C GLY A 10 -0.94 3.16 -10.55
N LEU A 11 -1.59 3.76 -11.55
CA LEU A 11 -2.80 4.58 -11.38
C LEU A 11 -3.97 3.77 -10.84
N LEU A 12 -4.26 2.60 -11.42
CA LEU A 12 -5.34 1.72 -10.97
C LEU A 12 -5.11 1.27 -9.53
N SER A 13 -3.90 0.83 -9.19
CA SER A 13 -3.60 0.43 -7.82
C SER A 13 -3.67 1.62 -6.85
N ALA A 14 -3.29 2.84 -7.25
CA ALA A 14 -3.47 4.03 -6.42
C ALA A 14 -4.96 4.36 -6.19
N PHE A 15 -5.81 4.20 -7.22
CA PHE A 15 -7.26 4.38 -7.10
C PHE A 15 -7.91 3.35 -6.17
N VAL A 16 -7.40 2.11 -6.14
CA VAL A 16 -7.93 1.06 -5.27
C VAL A 16 -7.42 1.21 -3.83
N THR A 17 -6.15 1.56 -3.65
CA THR A 17 -5.51 1.60 -2.32
C THR A 17 -5.68 2.93 -1.59
N GLY A 18 -5.80 4.05 -2.32
CA GLY A 18 -6.06 5.38 -1.75
C GLY A 18 -7.30 5.42 -0.84
N PRO A 19 -8.48 4.91 -1.29
CA PRO A 19 -9.68 4.82 -0.47
C PRO A 19 -9.51 3.95 0.78
N VAL A 20 -8.76 2.85 0.68
CA VAL A 20 -8.51 1.93 1.81
C VAL A 20 -7.68 2.62 2.89
N VAL A 21 -6.65 3.35 2.48
CA VAL A 21 -5.84 4.15 3.39
C VAL A 21 -6.67 5.30 3.97
N TYR A 22 -7.46 5.98 3.14
CA TYR A 22 -8.31 7.10 3.57
C TYR A 22 -9.38 6.67 4.59
N VAL A 23 -10.19 5.66 4.26
CA VAL A 23 -11.24 5.11 5.13
C VAL A 23 -10.61 4.45 6.35
N GLY A 24 -9.54 3.68 6.16
CA GLY A 24 -8.82 3.03 7.25
C GLY A 24 -8.35 4.03 8.31
N LEU A 25 -7.82 5.18 7.89
CA LEU A 25 -7.42 6.24 8.80
C LEU A 25 -8.62 6.98 9.40
N ALA A 26 -9.57 7.40 8.55
CA ALA A 26 -10.75 8.17 8.96
C ALA A 26 -11.62 7.45 10.00
N VAL A 27 -11.79 6.13 9.88
CA VAL A 27 -12.63 5.32 10.78
C VAL A 27 -12.11 5.29 12.21
N ARG A 28 -10.83 5.60 12.49
CA ARG A 28 -10.28 5.34 13.84
C ARG A 28 -9.37 6.37 14.46
N THR A 29 -8.68 7.22 13.69
CA THR A 29 -7.82 8.24 14.32
C THR A 29 -8.61 9.47 14.76
N GLY A 30 -9.85 9.64 14.31
CA GLY A 30 -10.63 10.88 14.51
C GLY A 30 -9.95 12.11 13.89
N THR A 31 -8.84 11.91 13.17
CA THR A 31 -8.11 12.94 12.47
C THR A 31 -8.64 13.01 11.06
N ALA A 32 -9.12 14.18 10.66
CA ALA A 32 -9.46 14.49 9.29
C ALA A 32 -8.17 14.52 8.46
N VAL A 33 -7.75 13.36 7.95
CA VAL A 33 -6.69 13.26 6.97
C VAL A 33 -7.29 13.64 5.62
N THR A 34 -6.62 14.49 4.84
CA THR A 34 -7.10 14.82 3.49
C THR A 34 -6.96 13.60 2.58
N TYR A 35 -7.89 13.43 1.62
CA TYR A 35 -7.81 12.35 0.65
C TYR A 35 -6.48 12.36 -0.12
N ALA A 36 -6.00 13.56 -0.49
CA ALA A 36 -4.71 13.74 -1.16
C ALA A 36 -3.53 13.17 -0.34
N TYR A 37 -3.53 13.36 0.99
CA TYR A 37 -2.49 12.80 1.86
C TYR A 37 -2.55 11.28 1.89
N ALA A 38 -3.75 10.69 2.02
CA ALA A 38 -3.94 9.25 2.01
C ALA A 38 -3.48 8.60 0.69
N VAL A 39 -3.78 9.24 -0.45
CA VAL A 39 -3.27 8.81 -1.76
C VAL A 39 -1.74 8.90 -1.82
N GLY A 40 -1.13 9.96 -1.28
CA GLY A 40 0.33 10.06 -1.19
C GLY A 40 0.97 8.94 -0.39
N VAL A 41 0.37 8.57 0.75
CA VAL A 41 0.81 7.41 1.57
C VAL A 41 0.69 6.11 0.77
N ALA A 42 -0.44 5.91 0.06
CA ALA A 42 -0.67 4.73 -0.76
C ALA A 42 0.34 4.61 -1.91
N LEU A 43 0.63 5.71 -2.61
CA LEU A 43 1.62 5.75 -3.69
C LEU A 43 3.03 5.40 -3.18
N LEU A 44 3.44 5.94 -2.03
CA LEU A 44 4.74 5.61 -1.45
C LEU A 44 4.79 4.14 -1.01
N ALA A 45 3.73 3.63 -0.40
CA ALA A 45 3.63 2.21 0.00
C ALA A 45 3.68 1.29 -1.23
N LEU A 46 3.05 1.70 -2.34
CA LEU A 46 3.08 0.98 -3.60
C LEU A 46 4.48 0.94 -4.20
N LEU A 47 5.21 2.06 -4.20
CA LEU A 47 6.58 2.15 -4.68
C LEU A 47 7.53 1.29 -3.84
N LEU A 48 7.51 1.48 -2.51
CA LEU A 48 8.41 0.79 -1.59
C LEU A 48 8.09 -0.70 -1.49
N GLY A 49 6.81 -1.05 -1.36
CA GLY A 49 6.35 -2.43 -1.31
C GLY A 49 6.54 -3.15 -2.64
N GLY A 50 6.28 -2.48 -3.76
CA GLY A 50 6.54 -2.99 -5.10
C GLY A 50 8.02 -3.26 -5.34
N LEU A 51 8.90 -2.34 -4.95
CA LEU A 51 10.35 -2.52 -5.01
C LEU A 51 10.80 -3.71 -4.13
N THR A 52 10.23 -3.83 -2.94
CA THR A 52 10.50 -4.95 -2.03
C THR A 52 10.10 -6.28 -2.67
N THR A 53 8.92 -6.35 -3.29
CA THR A 53 8.47 -7.53 -4.02
C THR A 53 9.36 -7.84 -5.22
N ALA A 54 9.76 -6.83 -6.00
CA ALA A 54 10.62 -7.02 -7.17
C ALA A 54 12.01 -7.56 -6.81
N LEU A 55 12.59 -7.06 -5.71
CA LEU A 55 13.94 -7.44 -5.29
C LEU A 55 13.97 -8.73 -4.46
N LEU A 56 12.95 -8.98 -3.64
CA LEU A 56 12.95 -10.05 -2.63
C LEU A 56 11.83 -11.06 -2.82
N GLY A 57 10.91 -10.86 -3.76
CA GLY A 57 9.78 -11.75 -4.02
C GLY A 57 10.17 -13.17 -4.44
N TRP A 58 11.40 -13.36 -4.92
CA TRP A 58 11.95 -14.68 -5.22
C TRP A 58 12.26 -15.51 -3.95
N LEU A 59 12.39 -14.87 -2.78
CA LEU A 59 12.55 -15.58 -1.51
C LEU A 59 11.17 -16.02 -0.97
N PRO A 60 10.92 -17.33 -0.79
CA PRO A 60 9.59 -17.87 -0.50
C PRO A 60 8.93 -17.32 0.77
N VAL A 61 9.73 -17.01 1.80
CA VAL A 61 9.23 -16.51 3.10
C VAL A 61 9.49 -15.02 3.24
N VAL A 62 10.69 -14.58 2.86
CA VAL A 62 11.14 -13.20 3.05
C VAL A 62 10.37 -12.24 2.14
N GLY A 63 10.19 -12.57 0.86
CA GLY A 63 9.43 -11.74 -0.08
C GLY A 63 7.96 -11.61 0.30
N VAL A 64 7.35 -12.71 0.74
CA VAL A 64 5.92 -12.79 1.08
C VAL A 64 5.59 -11.99 2.34
N VAL A 65 6.50 -11.95 3.32
CA VAL A 65 6.26 -11.26 4.60
C VAL A 65 6.73 -9.81 4.57
N LEU A 66 7.86 -9.51 3.92
CA LEU A 66 8.43 -8.17 3.94
C LEU A 66 7.59 -7.15 3.18
N SER A 67 7.01 -7.51 2.03
CA SER A 67 6.19 -6.58 1.27
C SER A 67 5.00 -6.04 2.09
N PRO A 68 4.13 -6.87 2.69
CA PRO A 68 3.06 -6.37 3.56
C PRO A 68 3.56 -5.61 4.79
N LEU A 69 4.73 -5.97 5.35
CA LEU A 69 5.34 -5.21 6.44
C LEU A 69 5.82 -3.82 6.00
N VAL A 70 6.36 -3.67 4.79
CA VAL A 70 6.76 -2.38 4.22
C VAL A 70 5.55 -1.48 3.99
N TRP A 71 4.46 -2.03 3.47
CA TRP A 71 3.18 -1.31 3.36
C TRP A 71 2.69 -0.81 4.72
N SER A 72 2.65 -1.70 5.72
CA SER A 72 2.24 -1.40 7.08
C SER A 72 3.17 -0.39 7.77
N GLY A 73 4.48 -0.51 7.55
CA GLY A 73 5.50 0.41 8.04
C GLY A 73 5.34 1.80 7.43
N THR A 74 5.02 1.89 6.14
CA THR A 74 4.79 3.16 5.43
C THR A 74 3.56 3.86 5.97
N VAL A 75 2.45 3.14 6.14
CA VAL A 75 1.23 3.66 6.79
C VAL A 75 1.58 4.16 8.19
N ARG A 76 2.26 3.36 9.01
CA ARG A 76 2.64 3.76 10.38
C ARG A 76 3.50 5.02 10.40
N ALA A 77 4.56 5.05 9.60
CA ALA A 77 5.55 6.14 9.62
C ALA A 77 4.91 7.48 9.26
N LEU A 78 4.03 7.49 8.25
CA LEU A 78 3.41 8.72 7.75
C LEU A 78 2.18 9.13 8.54
N THR A 79 1.42 8.19 9.09
CA THR A 79 0.14 8.51 9.76
C THR A 79 0.27 8.53 11.28
N ARG A 80 1.42 8.11 11.81
CA ARG A 80 1.67 7.88 13.25
C ARG A 80 0.65 6.93 13.89
N ALA A 81 0.00 6.08 13.09
CA ALA A 81 -0.95 5.08 13.58
C ALA A 81 -0.26 4.06 14.51
N ARG A 82 -1.02 3.52 15.47
CA ARG A 82 -0.56 2.40 16.31
C ARG A 82 -0.31 1.17 15.44
N TRP A 83 0.68 0.36 15.82
CA TRP A 83 1.10 -0.84 15.06
C TRP A 83 -0.05 -1.77 14.63
N PRO A 84 -1.01 -2.16 15.49
CA PRO A 84 -2.09 -3.05 15.07
C PRO A 84 -2.93 -2.47 13.92
N MET A 85 -3.14 -1.16 13.95
CA MET A 85 -3.91 -0.47 12.91
C MET A 85 -3.12 -0.33 11.62
N ALA A 86 -1.85 0.04 11.72
CA ALA A 86 -0.98 0.17 10.57
C ALA A 86 -0.77 -1.18 9.86
N LEU A 87 -0.67 -2.27 10.64
CA LEU A 87 -0.65 -3.64 10.11
C LEU A 87 -1.95 -3.96 9.37
N PHE A 88 -3.10 -3.67 9.97
CA PHE A 88 -4.39 -3.94 9.34
C PHE A 88 -4.58 -3.17 8.02
N VAL A 89 -4.38 -1.85 8.04
CA VAL A 89 -4.57 -0.98 6.87
C VAL A 89 -3.52 -1.26 5.81
N GLY A 90 -2.26 -1.40 6.20
CA GLY A 90 -1.15 -1.70 5.29
C GLY A 90 -1.32 -3.06 4.63
N PHE A 91 -1.71 -4.08 5.39
CA PHE A 91 -1.99 -5.41 4.85
C PHE A 91 -3.18 -5.41 3.89
N LEU A 92 -4.29 -4.75 4.22
CA LEU A 92 -5.45 -4.61 3.34
C LEU A 92 -5.11 -3.87 2.04
N ALA A 93 -4.36 -2.79 2.14
CA ALA A 93 -3.94 -2.03 0.97
C ALA A 93 -2.97 -2.85 0.10
N TRP A 94 -2.06 -3.62 0.72
CA TRP A 94 -1.16 -4.54 0.03
C TRP A 94 -1.90 -5.68 -0.68
N THR A 95 -2.87 -6.34 -0.02
CA THR A 95 -3.64 -7.43 -0.64
C THR A 95 -4.45 -6.94 -1.83
N LEU A 96 -5.05 -5.74 -1.72
CA LEU A 96 -5.80 -5.12 -2.80
C LEU A 96 -4.89 -4.70 -3.97
N ALA A 97 -3.71 -4.13 -3.69
CA ALA A 97 -2.74 -3.85 -4.74
C ALA A 97 -2.27 -5.13 -5.42
N SER A 98 -1.93 -6.16 -4.65
CA SER A 98 -1.44 -7.44 -5.19
C SER A 98 -2.49 -8.10 -6.06
N THR A 99 -3.73 -8.18 -5.61
CA THR A 99 -4.85 -8.71 -6.42
C THR A 99 -5.11 -7.89 -7.67
N ALA A 100 -5.04 -6.56 -7.62
CA ALA A 100 -5.17 -5.71 -8.80
C ALA A 100 -4.03 -5.95 -9.82
N PHE A 101 -2.81 -6.21 -9.36
CA PHE A 101 -1.66 -6.53 -10.23
C PHE A 101 -1.68 -7.96 -10.78
N PHE A 102 -2.27 -8.93 -10.08
CA PHE A 102 -2.35 -10.33 -10.55
C PHE A 102 -3.55 -10.62 -11.47
N VAL A 103 -4.53 -9.72 -11.54
CA VAL A 103 -5.71 -9.86 -12.41
C VAL A 103 -5.48 -9.28 -13.82
N VAL A 104 -4.37 -8.54 -14.02
CA VAL A 104 -3.91 -8.03 -15.33
C VAL A 104 -2.89 -8.99 -15.93
#